data_AF-A0A940J005-F1
#
_entry.id   AF-A0A940J005-F1
#
_cell.length_a   1.000
_cell.length_b   1.000
_cell.length_c   1.000
_cell.angle_alpha   90.00
_cell.angle_beta   90.00
_cell.angle_gamma   90.00
#
_symmetry.space_group_name_H-M   'P 1'
#
loop_
_entity.id
_entity.type
_entity.pdbx_description
1 polymer ?
#
loop_
_entity_poly.entity_id
_entity_poly.type
_entity_poly.pdbx_seq_one_letter_code
_entity_poly.pdbx_strand_id
1 'polypeptide(L)'
;ARVERAPLRRPATRPPAAPAFSARQAVKVRRYGEGQVVCADSGSITVEFADGSRRSFVPGSVEALPHAARGPIAPKAGTEGERP
;
A
#
# COMPACT_ATOMS: atom_id res chain seq x y z
N ALA A 1 -1.07 -1.22 54.92
CA ALA A 1 -0.28 -0.77 53.77
C ALA A 1 -1.09 -0.97 52.49
N ARG A 2 -1.43 0.09 51.76
CA ARG A 2 -2.21 0.05 50.51
C ARG A 2 -1.23 0.23 49.35
N VAL A 3 -0.96 -0.82 48.58
CA VAL A 3 -0.16 -0.71 47.37
C VAL A 3 -1.12 -0.46 46.21
N GLU A 4 -1.24 0.80 45.80
CA GLU A 4 -1.94 1.16 44.58
C GLU A 4 -1.07 0.76 43.38
N ARG A 5 -1.46 -0.29 42.66
CA ARG A 5 -0.85 -0.67 41.39
C ARG A 5 -1.33 0.30 40.32
N ALA A 6 -0.53 1.31 40.02
CA ALA A 6 -0.72 2.18 38.87
C ALA A 6 -0.88 1.36 37.58
N PRO A 7 -1.86 1.66 36.71
CA PRO A 7 -1.96 0.99 35.43
C PRO A 7 -0.73 1.38 34.59
N LEU A 8 0.02 0.36 34.16
CA LEU A 8 1.11 0.50 33.21
C LEU A 8 0.58 1.25 31.99
N ARG A 9 1.03 2.49 31.80
CA ARG A 9 0.81 3.27 30.59
C ARG A 9 1.34 2.43 29.43
N ARG A 10 0.46 1.76 28.68
CA ARG A 10 0.84 1.12 27.42
C ARG A 10 1.44 2.24 26.56
N PRO A 11 2.69 2.13 26.09
CA PRO A 11 3.16 3.06 25.09
C PRO A 11 2.15 2.96 23.95
N ALA A 12 1.59 4.11 23.56
CA ALA A 12 0.76 4.17 22.36
C ALA A 12 1.66 3.67 21.22
N THR A 13 1.43 2.42 20.80
CA THR A 13 2.06 1.85 19.62
C THR A 13 1.62 2.75 18.48
N ARG A 14 2.49 3.68 18.08
CA ARG A 14 2.32 4.47 16.87
C ARG A 14 1.94 3.45 15.79
N PRO A 15 0.80 3.63 15.09
CA PRO A 15 0.44 2.70 14.03
C PRO A 15 1.65 2.61 13.10
N PRO A 16 2.13 1.39 12.79
CA PRO A 16 3.24 1.23 11.86
C PRO A 16 2.86 2.00 10.59
N ALA A 17 3.79 2.83 10.10
CA ALA A 17 3.58 3.60 8.90
C ALA A 17 3.01 2.67 7.82
N ALA A 18 1.90 3.06 7.21
CA ALA A 18 1.25 2.23 6.22
C ALA A 18 2.30 1.81 5.17
N PRO A 19 2.35 0.52 4.79
CA PRO A 19 3.31 0.07 3.80
C PRO A 19 3.11 0.89 2.52
N ALA A 20 4.21 1.40 1.97
CA ALA A 20 4.17 2.25 0.78
C ALA A 20 3.61 1.51 -0.46
N PHE A 21 3.49 0.19 -0.37
CA PHE A 21 3.01 -0.69 -1.44
C PHE A 21 1.95 -1.65 -0.89
N SER A 22 1.01 -2.03 -1.75
CA SER A 22 0.01 -3.06 -1.45
C SER A 22 0.43 -4.42 -2.00
N ALA A 23 -0.01 -5.50 -1.36
CA ALA A 23 0.10 -6.83 -1.97
C ALA A 23 -0.65 -6.86 -3.30
N ARG A 24 -0.08 -7.54 -4.29
CA ARG A 24 -0.48 -7.58 -5.72
C ARG A 24 -0.33 -6.27 -6.49
N GLN A 25 0.27 -5.24 -5.90
CA GLN A 25 0.57 -4.00 -6.61
C GLN A 25 1.58 -4.27 -7.74
N ALA A 26 1.29 -3.76 -8.94
CA ALA A 26 2.25 -3.76 -10.03
C ALA A 26 3.31 -2.69 -9.76
N VAL A 27 4.57 -3.09 -9.88
CA VAL A 27 5.74 -2.23 -9.65
C VAL A 27 6.73 -2.41 -10.78
N LYS A 28 7.55 -1.39 -11.02
CA LYS A 28 8.64 -1.41 -11.99
C LYS A 28 9.95 -1.15 -11.29
N VAL A 29 10.86 -2.11 -11.38
CA VAL A 29 12.21 -2.02 -10.84
C VAL A 29 13.14 -1.66 -11.98
N ARG A 30 13.89 -0.56 -11.88
CA ARG A 30 14.70 -0.03 -13.00
C ARG A 30 15.65 -1.06 -13.63
N ARG A 31 16.23 -1.95 -12.81
CA ARG A 31 17.22 -2.95 -13.25
C ARG A 31 16.60 -4.27 -13.75
N TYR A 32 15.37 -4.58 -13.34
CA TYR A 32 14.75 -5.89 -13.60
C TYR A 32 13.52 -5.82 -14.48
N GLY A 33 12.90 -4.64 -14.60
CA GLY A 33 11.63 -4.46 -15.29
C GLY A 33 10.44 -4.57 -14.35
N GLU A 34 9.32 -5.03 -14.89
CA GLU A 34 8.02 -5.06 -14.21
C GLU A 34 7.88 -6.30 -13.34
N GLY A 35 7.22 -6.15 -12.20
CA GLY A 35 6.94 -7.23 -11.26
C GLY A 35 5.72 -6.92 -10.41
N GLN A 36 5.30 -7.91 -9.63
CA GLN A 36 4.15 -7.81 -8.74
C GLN A 36 4.60 -7.98 -7.29
N VAL A 37 4.15 -7.08 -6.42
CA VAL A 37 4.41 -7.17 -4.98
C VAL A 37 3.64 -8.38 -4.42
N VAL A 38 4.34 -9.35 -3.83
CA VAL A 38 3.72 -10.49 -3.14
C VAL A 38 3.69 -10.31 -1.63
N CYS A 39 4.62 -9.52 -1.09
CA CYS A 39 4.68 -9.14 0.32
C CYS A 39 5.20 -7.70 0.42
N ALA A 40 4.62 -6.89 1.31
CA ALA A 40 5.08 -5.52 1.54
C ALA A 40 5.17 -5.23 3.03
N ASP A 41 6.37 -4.90 3.47
CA ASP A 41 6.70 -4.50 4.83
C ASP A 41 7.05 -3.01 4.87
N SER A 42 7.19 -2.45 6.07
CA SER A 42 7.49 -1.02 6.25
C SER A 42 8.88 -0.61 5.73
N GLY A 43 9.80 -1.55 5.51
CA GLY A 43 11.17 -1.29 5.05
C GLY A 43 11.60 -2.04 3.80
N SER A 44 10.85 -3.07 3.39
CA SER A 44 11.20 -3.99 2.31
C SER A 44 9.93 -4.46 1.62
N ILE A 45 9.98 -4.65 0.30
CA ILE A 45 8.89 -5.28 -0.46
C ILE A 45 9.43 -6.47 -1.22
N THR A 46 8.72 -7.58 -1.19
CA THR A 46 9.02 -8.75 -2.01
C THR A 46 8.25 -8.65 -3.31
N VAL A 47 8.98 -8.61 -4.42
CA VAL A 47 8.44 -8.55 -5.78
C VAL A 47 8.65 -9.91 -6.44
N GLU A 48 7.59 -10.48 -7.00
CA GLU A 48 7.62 -11.62 -7.90
C GLU A 48 7.66 -11.11 -9.35
N PHE A 49 8.63 -11.57 -10.12
CA PHE A 49 8.78 -11.24 -11.53
C PHE A 49 8.08 -12.28 -12.41
N ALA A 50 7.87 -11.98 -13.69
CA ALA A 50 7.23 -12.90 -14.65
C ALA A 50 7.98 -14.24 -14.83
N ASP A 51 9.27 -14.26 -14.50
CA ASP A 51 10.12 -15.46 -14.44
C ASP A 51 9.78 -16.39 -13.25
N GLY A 52 8.95 -15.94 -12.31
CA GLY A 52 8.66 -16.65 -11.04
C GLY A 52 9.69 -16.39 -9.93
N SER A 53 10.79 -15.70 -10.26
CA SER A 53 11.77 -15.24 -9.28
C SER A 53 11.16 -14.23 -8.29
N ARG A 54 11.43 -14.41 -6.99
CA ARG A 54 11.03 -13.48 -5.90
C ARG A 54 12.23 -12.80 -5.30
N ARG A 55 12.18 -11.47 -5.14
CA ARG A 55 13.27 -10.70 -4.54
C ARG A 55 12.77 -9.55 -3.68
N SER A 56 13.53 -9.27 -2.63
CA SER A 56 13.23 -8.18 -1.69
C SER A 56 13.95 -6.91 -2.12
N PHE A 57 13.21 -5.82 -2.25
CA PHE A 57 13.71 -4.50 -2.62
C PHE A 57 13.26 -3.45 -1.60
N VAL A 58 14.03 -2.36 -1.50
CA VAL A 58 13.61 -1.21 -0.70
C VAL A 58 12.63 -0.35 -1.50
N PRO A 59 11.61 0.23 -0.85
CA PRO A 59 10.62 1.14 -1.46
C PRO A 59 11.18 2.17 -2.44
N GLY A 60 12.33 2.77 -2.12
CA GLY A 60 12.95 3.81 -2.95
C GLY A 60 13.59 3.31 -4.24
N SER A 61 13.78 2.00 -4.40
CA SER A 61 14.36 1.39 -5.61
C SER A 61 13.32 0.90 -6.61
N VAL A 62 12.04 1.03 -6.26
CA VAL A 62 10.90 0.48 -7.00
C VAL A 62 9.91 1.59 -7.28
N GLU A 63 9.50 1.71 -8.54
CA GLU A 63 8.46 2.64 -8.94
C GLU A 63 7.11 1.92 -8.89
N ALA A 64 6.20 2.39 -8.03
CA ALA A 64 4.83 1.91 -8.05
C ALA A 64 4.20 2.32 -9.37
N LEU A 65 3.81 1.34 -10.19
CA LEU A 65 2.99 1.67 -11.34
C LEU A 65 1.62 2.06 -10.78
N PRO A 66 1.01 3.18 -11.24
CA PRO A 66 -0.37 3.44 -10.91
C PRO A 66 -1.14 2.19 -11.35
N HIS A 67 -1.74 1.49 -10.39
CA HIS A 67 -2.76 0.51 -10.73
C HIS A 67 -3.75 1.36 -11.49
N ALA A 68 -3.83 1.17 -12.82
CA ALA A 68 -4.68 1.97 -13.69
C ALA A 68 -5.99 2.07 -12.94
N ALA A 69 -6.20 3.24 -12.33
CA ALA A 69 -7.30 3.39 -11.42
C ALA A 69 -8.45 2.99 -12.32
N ARG A 70 -9.21 1.96 -11.92
CA ARG A 70 -10.59 1.85 -12.38
C ARG A 70 -11.05 3.28 -12.40
N GLY A 71 -11.28 3.80 -13.61
CA GLY A 71 -11.32 5.23 -13.87
C GLY A 71 -12.20 5.88 -12.82
N PRO A 72 -12.01 7.19 -12.51
CA PRO A 72 -12.91 7.86 -11.59
C PRO A 72 -14.31 7.40 -11.97
N ILE A 73 -14.97 6.67 -11.06
CA ILE A 73 -16.38 6.35 -11.22
C ILE A 73 -17.02 7.72 -11.09
N ALA A 74 -17.05 8.44 -12.21
CA ALA A 74 -17.81 9.65 -12.33
C ALA A 74 -19.22 9.21 -11.96
N PRO A 75 -19.80 9.70 -10.85
CA PRO A 75 -21.23 9.56 -10.71
C PRO A 75 -21.80 10.24 -11.94
N LYS A 76 -22.37 9.48 -12.87
CA LYS A 76 -23.25 10.02 -13.89
C LYS A 76 -24.49 10.54 -13.15
N ALA A 77 -24.38 11.73 -12.56
CA ALA A 77 -25.53 12.54 -12.20
C ALA A 77 -25.96 13.27 -13.46
N GLY A 78 -26.78 12.60 -14.26
CA GLY A 78 -27.38 13.14 -15.46
C GLY A 78 -28.81 12.67 -15.60
N THR A 79 -29.72 13.33 -14.87
CA THR A 79 -31.17 13.57 -15.12
C THR A 79 -31.59 14.52 -13.97
N GLU A 80 -32.26 15.65 -14.09
CA GLU A 80 -33.29 16.19 -15.00
C GLU A 80 -32.95 17.68 -15.24
N GLY A 81 -33.25 18.32 -16.37
CA GLY A 81 -34.56 18.31 -17.00
C GLY A 81 -35.52 19.30 -16.34
N GLU A 82 -35.09 20.52 -16.00
CA GLU A 82 -35.95 21.58 -15.47
C GLU A 82 -35.28 22.94 -15.87
N ARG A 83 -35.90 23.94 -16.52
CA ARG A 83 -37.25 24.50 -16.41
C ARG A 83 -37.52 25.57 -17.51
N PRO A 84 -38.65 26.30 -17.47
CA PRO A 84 -39.63 26.47 -18.54
C PRO A 84 -39.42 27.69 -19.45
#